data_AF-A0A8T4GF35-F1
#
_entry.id   AF-A0A8T4GF35-F1
#
_cell.length_a   1.000
_cell.length_b   1.000
_cell.length_c   1.000
_cell.angle_alpha   90.00
_cell.angle_beta   90.00
_cell.angle_gamma   90.00
#
_symmetry.space_group_name_H-M   'P 1'
#
loop_
_entity.id
_entity.type
_entity.pdbx_description
1 polymer ?
#
loop_
_entity_poly.entity_id
_entity_poly.type
_entity_poly.pdbx_seq_one_letter_code
_entity_poly.pdbx_strand_id
1 'polypeptide(L)'
;MDPTTSGRFRVHDRRPRPTDGDADPSAEFVLVELPETPVDPADPDADEAYDPLYATAEGYEGDLADRIDALDPGTVVDATLAWDDGSARVTELSVVRESRFRFADDVEGMFEAAVEAWQGIRADGEAMGSITTKSTDGEPNGALYLFADGPGTDTFDEVKTGRLPIEPLIERVNDRRADDAPREVFVLRPAAHDFVAVYVVFERDGVLARTVRDTYGLGEGLAAGIDESGGDDAENGGEETENGGEAGNDDDDTDDTNGEGDGEFDITDRL
;
A
#
# COMPACT_ATOMS: atom_id res chain seq x y z
N MET A 1 -9.78 18.64 31.67
CA MET A 1 -10.61 18.08 30.59
C MET A 1 -9.81 18.38 29.35
N ASP A 2 -9.22 17.33 28.83
CA ASP A 2 -8.37 17.43 27.65
C ASP A 2 -9.28 17.68 26.44
N PRO A 3 -8.88 18.54 25.50
CA PRO A 3 -9.67 18.75 24.30
C PRO A 3 -9.77 17.43 23.54
N THR A 4 -10.93 17.17 22.95
CA THR A 4 -11.19 15.97 22.16
C THR A 4 -11.67 16.33 20.76
N THR A 5 -11.19 15.60 19.76
CA THR A 5 -11.66 15.67 18.38
C THR A 5 -12.25 14.32 18.01
N SER A 6 -13.49 14.30 17.52
CA SER A 6 -14.12 13.09 17.00
C SER A 6 -14.42 13.28 15.53
N GLY A 7 -14.12 12.26 14.73
CA GLY A 7 -14.27 12.33 13.29
C GLY A 7 -14.01 10.98 12.62
N ARG A 8 -14.08 11.00 11.29
CA ARG A 8 -13.68 9.87 10.46
C ARG A 8 -12.27 10.12 9.97
N PHE A 9 -11.39 9.15 10.17
CA PHE A 9 -9.99 9.26 9.80
C PHE A 9 -9.57 8.11 8.92
N ARG A 10 -8.65 8.37 7.98
CA ARG A 10 -7.87 7.35 7.29
C ARG A 10 -6.49 7.26 7.92
N VAL A 11 -6.05 6.04 8.22
CA VAL A 11 -4.67 5.76 8.62
C VAL A 11 -3.80 5.81 7.36
N HIS A 12 -2.90 6.77 7.23
CA HIS A 12 -1.95 6.83 6.10
C HIS A 12 -0.75 5.92 6.33
N ASP A 13 -0.20 5.96 7.54
CA ASP A 13 1.01 5.24 7.88
C ASP A 13 1.09 4.97 9.38
N ARG A 14 1.86 3.95 9.77
CA ARG A 14 2.30 3.70 11.14
C ARG A 14 3.82 3.75 11.13
N ARG A 15 4.38 4.78 11.76
CA ARG A 15 5.81 5.08 11.67
C ARG A 15 6.44 5.27 13.04
N PRO A 16 7.76 5.08 13.17
CA PRO A 16 8.49 5.53 14.35
C PRO A 16 8.36 7.05 14.49
N ARG A 17 8.05 7.53 15.70
CA ARG A 17 8.02 8.96 16.01
C ARG A 17 9.44 9.52 15.92
N PRO A 18 9.66 10.67 15.27
CA PRO A 18 10.96 11.33 15.29
C PRO A 18 11.37 11.68 16.73
N THR A 19 12.52 11.17 17.18
CA THR A 19 13.09 11.49 18.50
C THR A 19 14.39 12.26 18.34
N ASP A 20 14.57 13.32 19.13
CA ASP A 20 15.86 14.00 19.25
C ASP A 20 16.77 13.19 20.22
N GLY A 21 17.45 12.15 19.73
CA GLY A 21 18.47 11.40 20.48
C GLY A 21 18.29 9.87 20.51
N ASP A 22 19.00 9.18 21.40
CA ASP A 22 19.03 7.70 21.52
C ASP A 22 17.80 7.08 22.21
N ALA A 23 16.65 7.77 22.23
CA ALA A 23 15.42 7.20 22.77
C ALA A 23 14.78 6.26 21.75
N ASP A 24 14.35 5.08 22.21
CA ASP A 24 13.61 4.12 21.39
C ASP A 24 12.36 4.82 20.82
N PRO A 25 12.22 4.92 19.48
CA PRO A 25 11.17 5.73 18.89
C PRO A 25 9.83 5.02 19.05
N SER A 26 8.96 5.59 19.88
CA SER A 26 7.57 5.12 20.01
C SER A 26 6.84 5.22 18.66
N ALA A 27 5.98 4.26 18.32
CA ALA A 27 5.22 4.34 17.08
C ALA A 27 4.09 5.41 17.15
N GLU A 28 3.85 6.09 16.03
CA GLU A 28 2.73 7.00 15.81
C GLU A 28 1.98 6.67 14.51
N PHE A 29 0.68 6.93 14.50
CA PHE A 29 -0.13 6.93 13.30
C PHE A 29 -0.15 8.31 12.66
N VAL A 30 -0.09 8.30 11.34
CA VAL A 30 -0.48 9.43 10.50
C VAL A 30 -1.96 9.26 10.16
N LEU A 31 -2.80 10.18 10.61
CA LEU A 31 -4.25 10.17 10.42
C LEU A 31 -4.65 11.36 9.56
N VAL A 32 -5.42 11.12 8.50
CA VAL A 32 -6.03 12.18 7.69
C VAL A 32 -7.53 12.17 7.94
N GLU A 33 -8.09 13.31 8.33
CA GLU A 33 -9.54 13.44 8.53
C GLU A 33 -10.26 13.36 7.18
N LEU A 34 -11.35 12.60 7.12
CA LEU A 34 -12.21 12.49 5.96
C LEU A 34 -13.45 13.37 6.18
N PRO A 35 -13.57 14.52 5.50
CA PRO A 35 -14.70 15.40 5.65
C PRO A 35 -15.99 14.71 5.19
N GLU A 36 -17.10 14.97 5.88
CA GLU A 36 -18.40 14.38 5.53
C GLU A 36 -18.93 14.87 4.18
N THR A 37 -18.48 16.05 3.75
CA THR A 37 -18.82 16.67 2.47
C THR A 37 -17.58 16.78 1.60
N PRO A 38 -17.69 16.49 0.28
CA PRO A 38 -16.59 16.67 -0.64
C PRO A 38 -16.02 18.09 -0.56
N VAL A 39 -14.70 18.17 -0.46
CA VAL A 39 -13.97 19.44 -0.48
C VAL A 39 -13.91 19.96 -1.92
N ASP A 40 -14.29 21.21 -2.13
CA ASP A 40 -14.13 21.86 -3.43
C ASP A 40 -12.63 22.14 -3.65
N PRO A 41 -11.97 21.57 -4.66
CA PRO A 41 -10.55 21.82 -4.92
C PRO A 41 -10.24 23.27 -5.32
N ALA A 42 -11.25 24.08 -5.64
CA ALA A 42 -11.09 25.52 -5.86
C ALA A 42 -11.14 26.35 -4.56
N ASP A 43 -11.47 25.73 -3.43
CA ASP A 43 -11.46 26.39 -2.13
C ASP A 43 -10.02 26.68 -1.68
N PRO A 44 -9.70 27.90 -1.22
CA PRO A 44 -8.35 28.23 -0.75
C PRO A 44 -7.89 27.40 0.45
N ASP A 45 -8.82 26.87 1.25
CA ASP A 45 -8.52 26.08 2.44
C ASP A 45 -8.63 24.56 2.17
N ALA A 46 -8.75 24.17 0.89
CA ALA A 46 -8.91 22.77 0.49
C ALA A 46 -7.73 21.88 0.90
N ASP A 47 -6.52 22.44 0.92
CA ASP A 47 -5.30 21.74 1.34
C ASP A 47 -5.30 21.48 2.85
N GLU A 48 -5.78 22.43 3.67
CA GLU A 48 -5.88 22.31 5.13
C GLU A 48 -6.93 21.27 5.56
N ALA A 49 -7.92 20.99 4.71
CA ALA A 49 -8.98 20.02 4.99
C ALA A 49 -8.47 18.58 5.18
N TYR A 50 -7.27 18.29 4.67
CA TYR A 50 -6.64 16.97 4.73
C TYR A 50 -5.32 16.99 5.50
N ASP A 51 -5.08 18.03 6.31
CA ASP A 51 -3.86 18.14 7.11
C ASP A 51 -3.67 16.89 8.00
N PRO A 52 -2.49 16.27 7.98
CA PRO A 52 -2.25 15.06 8.75
C PRO A 52 -2.17 15.36 10.25
N LEU A 53 -2.88 14.54 11.02
CA LEU A 53 -2.85 14.49 12.47
C LEU A 53 -1.98 13.31 12.92
N TYR A 54 -1.23 13.50 14.01
CA TYR A 54 -0.34 12.48 14.54
C TYR A 54 -0.87 11.98 15.89
N ALA A 55 -1.12 10.66 15.97
CA ALA A 55 -1.62 10.02 17.17
C ALA A 55 -0.67 8.91 17.64
N THR A 56 -0.49 8.79 18.95
CA THR A 56 0.31 7.70 19.53
C THR A 56 -0.29 6.33 19.15
N ALA A 57 0.57 5.40 18.70
CA ALA A 57 0.16 4.05 18.31
C ALA A 57 0.40 3.01 19.42
N GLU A 58 0.87 3.43 20.59
CA GLU A 58 1.34 2.54 21.65
C GLU A 58 0.85 2.92 23.05
N GLY A 59 1.06 2.00 23.99
CA GLY A 59 0.73 2.19 25.40
C GLY A 59 -0.75 2.04 25.71
N TYR A 60 -1.54 1.45 24.80
CA TYR A 60 -2.94 1.09 25.03
C TYR A 60 -3.05 -0.21 25.81
N GLU A 61 -4.19 -0.44 26.47
CA GLU A 61 -4.46 -1.64 27.26
C GLU A 61 -5.81 -2.26 26.87
N GLY A 62 -5.93 -3.59 27.01
CA GLY A 62 -7.17 -4.34 26.77
C GLY A 62 -7.65 -4.30 25.31
N ASP A 63 -8.96 -4.38 25.11
CA ASP A 63 -9.59 -4.45 23.77
C ASP A 63 -9.26 -3.26 22.84
N LEU A 64 -8.83 -2.12 23.42
CA LEU A 64 -8.37 -0.99 22.62
C LEU A 64 -6.97 -1.24 22.06
N ALA A 65 -6.07 -1.87 22.82
CA ALA A 65 -4.75 -2.25 22.35
C ALA A 65 -4.83 -3.19 21.15
N ASP A 66 -5.63 -4.26 21.25
CA ASP A 66 -5.81 -5.23 20.17
C ASP A 66 -6.34 -4.58 18.88
N ARG A 67 -7.27 -3.62 19.02
CA ARG A 67 -7.79 -2.88 17.86
C ARG A 67 -6.77 -1.94 17.25
N ILE A 68 -5.98 -1.25 18.07
CA ILE A 68 -4.91 -0.37 17.62
C ILE A 68 -3.82 -1.16 16.90
N ASP A 69 -3.41 -2.31 17.44
CA ASP A 69 -2.38 -3.16 16.84
C ASP A 69 -2.83 -3.79 15.52
N ALA A 70 -4.14 -4.02 15.35
CA ALA A 70 -4.72 -4.51 14.11
C ALA A 70 -4.95 -3.44 13.04
N LEU A 71 -4.67 -2.14 13.30
CA LEU A 71 -4.84 -1.09 12.30
C LEU A 71 -3.74 -1.14 11.24
N ASP A 72 -4.14 -1.46 10.02
CA ASP A 72 -3.30 -1.35 8.84
C ASP A 72 -3.42 0.04 8.18
N PRO A 73 -2.34 0.55 7.55
CA PRO A 73 -2.41 1.68 6.63
C PRO A 73 -3.51 1.50 5.58
N GLY A 74 -4.21 2.57 5.26
CA GLY A 74 -5.38 2.64 4.40
C GLY A 74 -6.72 2.46 5.12
N THR A 75 -6.73 1.90 6.33
CA THR A 75 -7.97 1.66 7.08
C THR A 75 -8.66 2.97 7.41
N VAL A 76 -9.97 3.01 7.21
CA VAL A 76 -10.84 4.13 7.60
C VAL A 76 -11.54 3.78 8.89
N VAL A 77 -11.46 4.67 9.86
CA VAL A 77 -11.97 4.50 11.21
C VAL A 77 -12.81 5.70 11.61
N ASP A 78 -13.86 5.48 12.39
CA ASP A 78 -14.46 6.54 13.20
C ASP A 78 -13.74 6.50 14.56
N ALA A 79 -13.14 7.62 14.97
CA ALA A 79 -12.32 7.69 16.18
C ALA A 79 -12.58 8.95 16.99
N THR A 80 -12.33 8.85 18.30
CA THR A 80 -12.22 10.00 19.21
C THR A 80 -10.76 10.11 19.64
N LEU A 81 -10.17 11.28 19.44
CA LEU A 81 -8.81 11.63 19.83
C LEU A 81 -8.85 12.58 21.02
N ALA A 82 -8.12 12.27 22.08
CA ALA A 82 -7.84 13.17 23.20
C ALA A 82 -6.43 13.75 23.06
N TRP A 83 -6.29 15.05 23.32
CA TRP A 83 -5.05 15.78 23.11
C TRP A 83 -4.34 16.07 24.44
N ASP A 84 -3.11 15.58 24.59
CA ASP A 84 -2.25 15.84 25.75
C ASP A 84 -0.88 16.36 25.29
N ASP A 85 -0.50 17.55 25.76
CA ASP A 85 0.78 18.22 25.45
C ASP A 85 1.22 18.10 23.97
N GLY A 86 0.29 18.34 23.05
CA GLY A 86 0.54 18.36 21.60
C GLY A 86 0.59 16.98 20.92
N SER A 87 0.31 15.90 21.65
CA SER A 87 0.16 14.55 21.09
C SER A 87 -1.29 14.08 21.18
N ALA A 88 -1.83 13.55 20.09
CA ALA A 88 -3.15 12.94 20.10
C ALA A 88 -3.07 11.48 20.58
N ARG A 89 -4.12 11.03 21.28
CA ARG A 89 -4.28 9.65 21.73
C ARG A 89 -5.70 9.18 21.46
N VAL A 90 -5.83 7.98 20.90
CA VAL A 90 -7.14 7.40 20.57
C VAL A 90 -7.83 6.96 21.85
N THR A 91 -9.06 7.40 22.08
CA THR A 91 -9.88 6.97 23.22
C THR A 91 -10.99 6.02 22.80
N GLU A 92 -11.49 6.18 21.58
CA GLU A 92 -12.53 5.35 20.97
C GLU A 92 -12.17 5.11 19.50
N LEU A 93 -12.48 3.91 19.01
CA LEU A 93 -12.11 3.47 17.67
C LEU A 93 -13.09 2.43 17.13
N SER A 94 -13.63 2.66 15.93
CA SER A 94 -14.37 1.66 15.18
C SER A 94 -13.97 1.69 13.72
N VAL A 95 -13.65 0.52 13.15
CA VAL A 95 -13.31 0.38 11.74
C VAL A 95 -14.57 0.54 10.89
N VAL A 96 -14.52 1.45 9.92
CA VAL A 96 -15.60 1.74 8.96
C VAL A 96 -15.30 1.04 7.64
N ARG A 97 -14.06 1.09 7.18
CA ARG A 97 -13.63 0.49 5.91
C ARG A 97 -12.21 -0.01 6.00
N GLU A 98 -12.01 -1.26 5.64
CA GLU A 98 -10.72 -1.92 5.64
C GLU A 98 -9.98 -1.75 4.30
N SER A 99 -9.91 -0.50 3.81
CA SER A 99 -9.02 -0.19 2.68
C SER A 99 -7.56 -0.39 3.11
N ARG A 100 -6.66 -0.61 2.16
CA ARG A 100 -5.24 -0.88 2.43
C ARG A 100 -4.33 0.04 1.63
N PHE A 101 -3.33 0.61 2.28
CA PHE A 101 -2.26 1.36 1.64
C PHE A 101 -0.98 0.53 1.67
N ARG A 102 -0.24 0.55 0.55
CA ARG A 102 1.01 -0.17 0.38
C ARG A 102 2.03 0.79 -0.21
N PHE A 103 3.12 1.00 0.52
CA PHE A 103 4.21 1.86 0.09
C PHE A 103 5.38 1.00 -0.35
N ALA A 104 5.92 1.27 -1.53
CA ALA A 104 7.10 0.60 -2.05
C ALA A 104 8.03 1.64 -2.65
N ASP A 105 9.23 1.72 -2.10
CA ASP A 105 10.27 2.61 -2.56
C ASP A 105 11.27 1.85 -3.42
N ASP A 106 11.99 2.58 -4.28
CA ASP A 106 13.05 2.08 -5.16
C ASP A 106 12.63 0.85 -5.98
N VAL A 107 11.39 0.82 -6.45
CA VAL A 107 10.87 -0.37 -7.14
C VAL A 107 11.48 -0.53 -8.52
N GLU A 108 11.86 -1.75 -8.83
CA GLU A 108 12.30 -2.15 -10.17
C GLU A 108 11.10 -2.62 -11.00
N GLY A 109 11.20 -2.51 -12.33
CA GLY A 109 10.21 -3.10 -13.24
C GLY A 109 8.84 -2.45 -13.20
N MET A 110 8.78 -1.12 -13.09
CA MET A 110 7.53 -0.36 -13.17
C MET A 110 6.74 -0.70 -14.45
N PHE A 111 5.42 -0.77 -14.33
CA PHE A 111 4.54 -1.12 -15.44
C PHE A 111 4.79 -0.25 -16.68
N GLU A 112 4.90 -0.86 -17.85
CA GLU A 112 5.14 -0.16 -19.12
C GLU A 112 4.13 0.97 -19.35
N ALA A 113 2.84 0.72 -19.08
CA ALA A 113 1.79 1.73 -19.20
C ALA A 113 2.01 2.96 -18.31
N ALA A 114 2.61 2.80 -17.13
CA ALA A 114 2.95 3.92 -16.26
C ALA A 114 4.11 4.74 -16.85
N VAL A 115 5.13 4.06 -17.34
CA VAL A 115 6.32 4.69 -17.95
C VAL A 115 5.94 5.44 -19.22
N GLU A 116 5.15 4.84 -20.11
CA GLU A 116 4.67 5.48 -21.34
C GLU A 116 3.82 6.72 -21.06
N ALA A 117 2.88 6.62 -20.11
CA ALA A 117 2.07 7.76 -19.74
C ALA A 117 2.89 8.87 -19.09
N TRP A 118 3.87 8.53 -18.26
CA TRP A 118 4.78 9.52 -17.69
C TRP A 118 5.57 10.26 -18.77
N GLN A 119 6.07 9.56 -19.79
CA GLN A 119 6.75 10.18 -20.92
C GLN A 119 5.84 11.18 -21.65
N GLY A 120 4.56 10.84 -21.82
CA GLY A 120 3.54 11.76 -22.36
C GLY A 120 3.33 13.00 -21.49
N ILE A 121 3.05 12.81 -20.20
CA ILE A 121 2.85 13.89 -19.21
C ILE A 121 4.05 14.85 -19.21
N ARG A 122 5.28 14.30 -19.21
CA ARG A 122 6.52 15.08 -19.27
C ARG A 122 6.68 15.84 -20.58
N ALA A 123 6.31 15.25 -21.71
CA ALA A 123 6.37 15.92 -23.01
C ALA A 123 5.39 17.10 -23.08
N ASP A 124 4.23 16.99 -22.44
CA ASP A 124 3.22 18.05 -22.36
C ASP A 124 3.53 19.11 -21.28
N GLY A 125 4.55 18.86 -20.45
CA GLY A 125 4.97 19.76 -19.37
C GLY A 125 4.02 19.76 -18.17
N GLU A 126 3.21 18.72 -18.03
CA GLU A 126 2.28 18.54 -16.92
C GLU A 126 3.00 17.95 -15.69
N ALA A 127 2.52 18.31 -14.49
CA ALA A 127 3.10 17.83 -13.23
C ALA A 127 2.45 16.54 -12.72
N MET A 128 1.28 16.19 -13.26
CA MET A 128 0.47 15.07 -12.82
C MET A 128 -0.37 14.55 -13.98
N GLY A 129 -0.63 13.24 -14.02
CA GLY A 129 -1.57 12.66 -14.96
C GLY A 129 -2.24 11.41 -14.42
N SER A 130 -3.22 10.90 -15.16
CA SER A 130 -4.00 9.73 -14.72
C SER A 130 -4.37 8.81 -15.87
N ILE A 131 -4.47 7.51 -15.55
CA ILE A 131 -4.88 6.46 -16.47
C ILE A 131 -5.89 5.56 -15.76
N THR A 132 -6.94 5.14 -16.45
CA THR A 132 -7.81 4.05 -15.97
C THR A 132 -7.31 2.73 -16.53
N THR A 133 -6.98 1.79 -15.65
CA THR A 133 -6.57 0.44 -16.03
C THR A 133 -7.79 -0.46 -16.22
N LYS A 134 -7.62 -1.51 -17.02
CA LYS A 134 -8.70 -2.43 -17.39
C LYS A 134 -8.28 -3.87 -17.21
N SER A 135 -9.24 -4.75 -16.94
CA SER A 135 -9.07 -6.20 -16.95
C SER A 135 -8.91 -6.73 -18.39
N THR A 136 -8.65 -8.03 -18.50
CA THR A 136 -8.63 -8.75 -19.79
C THR A 136 -9.95 -8.65 -20.55
N ASP A 137 -11.06 -8.49 -19.83
CA ASP A 137 -12.40 -8.33 -20.39
C ASP A 137 -12.73 -6.86 -20.74
N GLY A 138 -11.77 -5.94 -20.53
CA GLY A 138 -11.91 -4.51 -20.82
C GLY A 138 -12.62 -3.71 -19.73
N GLU A 139 -12.96 -4.34 -18.60
CA GLU A 139 -13.64 -3.69 -17.48
C GLU A 139 -12.67 -2.88 -16.62
N PRO A 140 -13.00 -1.64 -16.22
CA PRO A 140 -12.12 -0.85 -15.37
C PRO A 140 -11.85 -1.53 -14.03
N ASN A 141 -10.59 -1.76 -13.69
CA ASN A 141 -10.16 -2.47 -12.46
C ASN A 141 -9.27 -1.62 -11.52
N GLY A 142 -8.75 -0.48 -11.99
CA GLY A 142 -8.02 0.48 -11.18
C GLY A 142 -7.89 1.86 -11.83
N ALA A 143 -7.35 2.80 -11.06
CA ALA A 143 -6.99 4.14 -11.51
C ALA A 143 -5.56 4.46 -11.06
N LEU A 144 -4.68 4.70 -12.02
CA LEU A 144 -3.28 5.04 -11.81
C LEU A 144 -3.11 6.55 -11.93
N TYR A 145 -2.53 7.16 -10.90
CA TYR A 145 -2.13 8.57 -10.87
C TYR A 145 -0.62 8.66 -10.81
N LEU A 146 -0.03 9.52 -11.63
CA LEU A 146 1.41 9.72 -11.73
C LEU A 146 1.72 11.15 -11.33
N PHE A 147 2.60 11.33 -10.36
CA PHE A 147 3.05 12.62 -9.86
C PHE A 147 4.53 12.80 -10.14
N ALA A 148 4.93 13.98 -10.60
CA ALA A 148 6.34 14.33 -10.72
C ALA A 148 7.06 14.21 -9.37
N ASP A 149 8.19 13.51 -9.33
CA ASP A 149 9.04 13.43 -8.14
C ASP A 149 10.44 13.91 -8.50
N GLY A 150 10.63 15.22 -8.46
CA GLY A 150 11.81 15.90 -8.96
C GLY A 150 12.82 16.26 -7.86
N PRO A 151 14.02 16.75 -8.24
CA PRO A 151 15.00 17.20 -7.27
C PRO A 151 14.45 18.33 -6.39
N GLY A 152 14.39 18.09 -5.08
CA GLY A 152 13.89 19.04 -4.09
C GLY A 152 12.46 18.80 -3.61
N THR A 153 11.78 17.79 -4.17
CA THR A 153 10.52 17.24 -3.66
C THR A 153 10.75 15.80 -3.23
N ASP A 154 10.02 15.33 -2.23
CA ASP A 154 9.93 13.90 -1.91
C ASP A 154 8.44 13.54 -1.93
N THR A 155 7.89 13.41 -3.13
CA THR A 155 6.46 13.17 -3.33
C THR A 155 6.03 11.86 -2.69
N PHE A 156 6.93 10.88 -2.61
CA PHE A 156 6.65 9.60 -1.97
C PHE A 156 6.44 9.77 -0.47
N ASP A 157 7.37 10.45 0.21
CA ASP A 157 7.23 10.77 1.64
C ASP A 157 6.06 11.71 1.91
N GLU A 158 5.79 12.67 1.03
CA GLU A 158 4.63 13.56 1.17
C GLU A 158 3.29 12.80 1.13
N VAL A 159 3.11 11.84 0.22
CA VAL A 159 1.91 10.98 0.20
C VAL A 159 1.85 10.09 1.45
N LYS A 160 2.98 9.47 1.79
CA LYS A 160 3.09 8.57 2.96
C LYS A 160 2.77 9.29 4.27
N THR A 161 3.19 10.54 4.40
CA THR A 161 2.95 11.38 5.58
C THR A 161 1.65 12.19 5.52
N GLY A 162 0.85 12.00 4.47
CA GLY A 162 -0.43 12.71 4.29
C GLY A 162 -0.29 14.19 3.95
N ARG A 163 0.94 14.72 3.75
CA ARG A 163 1.17 16.10 3.32
C ARG A 163 0.73 16.35 1.88
N LEU A 164 0.80 15.32 1.02
CA LEU A 164 0.16 15.33 -0.29
C LEU A 164 -1.14 14.51 -0.19
N PRO A 165 -2.32 15.15 -0.14
CA PRO A 165 -3.58 14.45 0.05
C PRO A 165 -3.94 13.63 -1.18
N ILE A 166 -4.24 12.34 -0.97
CA ILE A 166 -4.69 11.41 -2.02
C ILE A 166 -6.17 11.05 -1.87
N GLU A 167 -6.81 11.57 -0.82
CA GLU A 167 -8.22 11.42 -0.47
C GLU A 167 -9.12 11.81 -1.64
N PRO A 168 -8.91 12.97 -2.31
CA PRO A 168 -9.76 13.34 -3.44
C PRO A 168 -9.64 12.37 -4.63
N LEU A 169 -8.51 11.67 -4.79
CA LEU A 169 -8.34 10.68 -5.84
C LEU A 169 -9.16 9.42 -5.56
N ILE A 170 -9.16 8.99 -4.30
CA ILE A 170 -9.93 7.83 -3.84
C ILE A 170 -11.43 8.14 -3.86
N GLU A 171 -11.83 9.35 -3.44
CA GLU A 171 -13.22 9.82 -3.53
C GLU A 171 -13.72 9.82 -4.98
N ARG A 172 -12.92 10.38 -5.91
CA ARG A 172 -13.25 10.36 -7.34
C ARG A 172 -13.45 8.94 -7.88
N VAL A 173 -12.70 7.97 -7.37
CA VAL A 173 -12.88 6.55 -7.70
C VAL A 173 -14.20 6.03 -7.15
N ASN A 174 -14.49 6.29 -5.88
CA ASN A 174 -15.74 5.87 -5.23
C ASN A 174 -16.97 6.45 -5.93
N ASP A 175 -16.95 7.75 -6.24
CA ASP A 175 -18.02 8.44 -6.96
C ASP A 175 -18.26 7.84 -8.34
N ARG A 176 -17.18 7.57 -9.09
CA ARG A 176 -17.28 6.99 -10.43
C ARG A 176 -17.87 5.57 -10.39
N ARG A 177 -17.59 4.80 -9.34
CA ARG A 177 -18.17 3.46 -9.18
C ARG A 177 -19.53 3.46 -8.48
N ALA A 178 -19.92 4.59 -7.89
CA ALA A 178 -21.09 4.72 -7.03
C ALA A 178 -21.10 3.70 -5.88
N ASP A 179 -19.91 3.38 -5.35
CA ASP A 179 -19.74 2.47 -4.23
C ASP A 179 -18.57 2.90 -3.34
N ASP A 180 -18.54 2.34 -2.15
CA ASP A 180 -17.59 2.68 -1.11
C ASP A 180 -16.84 1.43 -0.61
N ALA A 181 -16.73 0.40 -1.44
CA ALA A 181 -16.07 -0.85 -1.07
C ALA A 181 -14.58 -0.63 -0.76
N PRO A 182 -13.96 -1.52 0.05
CA PRO A 182 -12.54 -1.45 0.38
C PRO A 182 -11.66 -1.41 -0.87
N ARG A 183 -10.74 -0.43 -0.91
CA ARG A 183 -9.76 -0.25 -1.98
C ARG A 183 -8.39 -0.72 -1.50
N GLU A 184 -7.54 -1.18 -2.41
CA GLU A 184 -6.11 -1.28 -2.14
C GLU A 184 -5.40 -0.20 -2.96
N VAL A 185 -4.61 0.64 -2.29
CA VAL A 185 -3.85 1.73 -2.90
C VAL A 185 -2.37 1.42 -2.79
N PHE A 186 -1.69 1.41 -3.92
CA PHE A 186 -0.26 1.22 -4.00
C PHE A 186 0.41 2.55 -4.30
N VAL A 187 1.36 2.96 -3.48
CA VAL A 187 2.20 4.13 -3.70
C VAL A 187 3.60 3.59 -4.00
N LEU A 188 4.02 3.74 -5.25
CA LEU A 188 5.23 3.12 -5.79
C LEU A 188 6.17 4.20 -6.31
N ARG A 189 7.39 4.28 -5.78
CA ARG A 189 8.47 5.12 -6.33
C ARG A 189 9.45 4.23 -7.10
N PRO A 190 9.55 4.33 -8.44
CA PRO A 190 10.48 3.56 -9.24
C PRO A 190 11.92 4.07 -9.13
N ALA A 191 12.87 3.15 -9.07
CA ALA A 191 14.31 3.47 -9.04
C ALA A 191 14.80 4.25 -10.27
N ALA A 192 14.19 3.98 -11.42
CA ALA A 192 14.67 4.44 -12.73
C ALA A 192 13.95 5.69 -13.27
N HIS A 193 12.94 6.21 -12.56
CA HIS A 193 12.11 7.31 -13.08
C HIS A 193 11.72 8.32 -11.99
N ASP A 194 11.71 9.60 -12.38
CA ASP A 194 11.38 10.73 -11.49
C ASP A 194 9.86 10.94 -11.32
N PHE A 195 9.12 9.91 -10.90
CA PHE A 195 7.69 10.02 -10.60
C PHE A 195 7.25 9.08 -9.48
N VAL A 196 6.17 9.42 -8.78
CA VAL A 196 5.47 8.51 -7.86
C VAL A 196 4.15 8.06 -8.47
N ALA A 197 3.93 6.75 -8.48
CA ALA A 197 2.69 6.12 -8.93
C ALA A 197 1.77 5.85 -7.74
N VAL A 198 0.60 6.50 -7.72
CA VAL A 198 -0.50 6.20 -6.79
C VAL A 198 -1.55 5.40 -7.55
N TYR A 199 -1.58 4.08 -7.31
CA TYR A 199 -2.46 3.15 -8.00
C TYR A 199 -3.62 2.71 -7.10
N VAL A 200 -4.81 3.24 -7.35
CA VAL A 200 -6.04 2.89 -6.64
C VAL A 200 -6.71 1.70 -7.32
N VAL A 201 -6.59 0.51 -6.72
CA VAL A 201 -7.23 -0.71 -7.20
C VAL A 201 -8.63 -0.83 -6.58
N PHE A 202 -9.62 -1.12 -7.41
CA PHE A 202 -11.03 -1.04 -7.02
C PHE A 202 -11.48 -2.17 -6.09
N GLU A 203 -10.90 -3.35 -6.28
CA GLU A 203 -11.16 -4.54 -5.47
C GLU A 203 -9.91 -4.90 -4.67
N ARG A 204 -9.93 -4.62 -3.36
CA ARG A 204 -8.80 -4.89 -2.45
C ARG A 204 -8.28 -6.33 -2.53
N ASP A 205 -9.19 -7.30 -2.58
CA ASP A 205 -8.83 -8.72 -2.61
C ASP A 205 -8.90 -9.31 -4.03
N GLY A 206 -9.03 -8.45 -5.05
CA GLY A 206 -9.13 -8.83 -6.45
C GLY A 206 -7.80 -9.32 -7.03
N VAL A 207 -7.88 -9.92 -8.21
CA VAL A 207 -6.71 -10.48 -8.94
C VAL A 207 -5.64 -9.41 -9.16
N LEU A 208 -6.03 -8.22 -9.59
CA LEU A 208 -5.09 -7.12 -9.84
C LEU A 208 -4.30 -6.75 -8.58
N ALA A 209 -4.99 -6.55 -7.46
CA ALA A 209 -4.36 -6.17 -6.21
C ALA A 209 -3.34 -7.23 -5.74
N ARG A 210 -3.69 -8.51 -5.87
CA ARG A 210 -2.79 -9.62 -5.60
C ARG A 210 -1.57 -9.63 -6.53
N THR A 211 -1.77 -9.44 -7.83
CA THR A 211 -0.66 -9.37 -8.79
C THR A 211 0.32 -8.25 -8.45
N VAL A 212 -0.17 -7.05 -8.11
CA VAL A 212 0.71 -5.93 -7.73
C VAL A 212 1.49 -6.25 -6.45
N ARG A 213 0.81 -6.84 -5.44
CA ARG A 213 1.48 -7.30 -4.21
C ARG A 213 2.60 -8.29 -4.49
N ASP A 214 2.32 -9.30 -5.31
CA ASP A 214 3.28 -10.35 -5.65
C ASP A 214 4.46 -9.79 -6.47
N THR A 215 4.19 -8.86 -7.39
CA THR A 215 5.21 -8.26 -8.27
C THR A 215 6.24 -7.45 -7.47
N TYR A 216 5.80 -6.68 -6.48
CA TYR A 216 6.67 -5.79 -5.71
C TYR A 216 6.94 -6.31 -4.28
N GLY A 217 6.60 -7.55 -3.97
CA GLY A 217 6.88 -8.17 -2.66
C GLY A 217 6.14 -7.53 -1.47
N LEU A 218 4.95 -6.96 -1.68
CA LEU A 218 4.28 -6.11 -0.68
C LEU A 218 3.44 -6.87 0.36
N GLY A 219 3.39 -8.20 0.26
CA GLY A 219 2.84 -9.13 1.27
C GLY A 219 1.42 -8.83 1.76
N GLU A 220 0.93 -9.63 2.71
CA GLU A 220 -0.23 -9.30 3.55
C GLU A 220 0.26 -8.62 4.83
N GLY A 221 0.40 -7.30 4.79
CA GLY A 221 0.33 -6.38 5.93
C GLY A 221 1.02 -6.85 7.20
N LEU A 222 2.36 -6.95 7.18
CA LEU A 222 3.22 -6.99 8.38
C LEU A 222 4.73 -6.98 8.06
N ALA A 223 5.13 -7.17 6.80
CA ALA A 223 6.52 -7.52 6.46
C ALA A 223 7.50 -6.34 6.33
N ALA A 224 7.09 -5.09 6.58
CA ALA A 224 8.02 -3.94 6.54
C ALA A 224 8.91 -3.82 7.79
N GLY A 225 8.77 -4.70 8.78
CA GLY A 225 9.49 -4.61 10.07
C GLY A 225 10.54 -5.70 10.36
N ILE A 226 10.94 -6.54 9.39
CA ILE A 226 11.84 -7.68 9.70
C ILE A 226 13.15 -7.69 8.88
N ASP A 227 13.31 -6.84 7.86
CA ASP A 227 14.54 -6.87 7.04
C ASP A 227 15.75 -6.13 7.66
N GLU A 228 15.65 -5.62 8.88
CA GLU A 228 16.78 -5.00 9.60
C GLU A 228 17.33 -5.82 10.77
N SER A 229 17.02 -7.13 10.83
CA SER A 229 17.71 -8.08 11.73
C SER A 229 18.73 -8.96 10.99
N GLY A 230 19.48 -8.36 10.06
CA GLY A 230 20.74 -8.91 9.57
C GLY A 230 21.84 -8.76 10.62
N GLY A 231 21.80 -9.56 11.68
CA GLY A 231 22.79 -9.57 12.75
C GLY A 231 23.33 -10.97 13.00
N ASP A 232 24.59 -11.18 12.62
CA ASP A 232 25.51 -12.21 13.08
C ASP A 232 25.20 -12.76 14.48
N ASP A 233 25.16 -14.10 14.63
CA ASP A 233 25.99 -14.76 15.66
C ASP A 233 26.08 -16.28 15.49
N ALA A 234 27.34 -16.71 15.35
CA ALA A 234 27.97 -17.85 16.00
C ALA A 234 27.64 -19.31 15.61
N GLU A 235 28.67 -19.93 15.03
CA GLU A 235 29.10 -21.30 15.23
C GLU A 235 28.76 -21.89 16.61
N ASN A 236 28.15 -23.09 16.63
CA ASN A 236 28.54 -24.13 17.57
C ASN A 236 28.19 -25.52 17.01
N GLY A 237 29.16 -26.43 17.06
CA GLY A 237 29.10 -27.76 16.48
C GLY A 237 28.62 -28.87 17.42
N GLY A 238 28.65 -30.09 16.87
CA GLY A 238 28.42 -31.38 17.55
C GLY A 238 26.93 -31.74 17.63
N GLU A 239 26.45 -32.95 17.37
CA GLU A 239 27.05 -34.27 17.21
C GLU A 239 26.12 -35.16 16.39
N GLU A 240 26.71 -36.23 15.89
CA GLU A 240 26.16 -37.32 15.09
C GLU A 240 24.95 -38.02 15.76
N THR A 241 23.94 -38.39 14.98
CA THR A 241 23.22 -39.64 15.21
C THR A 241 22.92 -40.33 13.89
N GLU A 242 23.53 -41.50 13.77
CA GLU A 242 23.31 -42.53 12.77
C GLU A 242 21.85 -43.01 12.82
N ASN A 243 21.22 -43.21 11.67
CA ASN A 243 20.32 -44.35 11.52
C ASN A 243 20.34 -44.87 10.08
N GLY A 244 21.01 -45.99 9.89
CA GLY A 244 20.96 -46.79 8.68
C GLY A 244 19.72 -47.68 8.64
N GLY A 245 19.27 -47.99 7.42
CA GLY A 245 18.17 -48.91 7.16
C GLY A 245 17.87 -49.06 5.67
N GLU A 246 18.73 -49.82 4.98
CA GLU A 246 18.51 -50.61 3.75
C GLU A 246 17.08 -51.17 3.58
N ALA A 247 16.57 -51.61 2.42
CA ALA A 247 16.95 -51.67 1.01
C ALA A 247 15.80 -52.41 0.26
N GLY A 248 15.80 -52.36 -1.07
CA GLY A 248 15.23 -53.40 -1.95
C GLY A 248 13.92 -52.99 -2.66
N ASN A 249 14.00 -52.70 -3.96
CA ASN A 249 13.71 -53.62 -5.10
C ASN A 249 12.20 -53.59 -5.44
N ASP A 250 11.72 -53.65 -6.67
CA ASP A 250 12.25 -53.84 -8.04
C ASP A 250 11.14 -53.30 -8.98
N ASP A 251 11.53 -52.99 -10.22
CA ASP A 251 10.84 -53.22 -11.52
C ASP A 251 9.28 -53.17 -11.56
N ASP A 252 8.61 -52.61 -12.57
CA ASP A 252 8.82 -52.87 -13.99
C ASP A 252 7.82 -52.03 -14.82
N ASP A 253 8.11 -52.05 -16.11
CA ASP A 253 7.50 -51.46 -17.30
C ASP A 253 5.98 -51.25 -17.42
N THR A 254 5.66 -50.30 -18.30
CA THR A 254 4.67 -50.32 -19.43
C THR A 254 3.93 -48.98 -19.52
N ASP A 255 3.57 -48.41 -20.67
CA ASP A 255 3.87 -48.57 -22.09
C ASP A 255 3.22 -47.34 -22.76
N ASP A 256 3.67 -47.04 -23.97
CA ASP A 256 3.24 -46.01 -24.91
C ASP A 256 1.74 -45.66 -24.93
N THR A 257 1.42 -44.39 -25.23
CA THR A 257 0.60 -44.09 -26.42
C THR A 257 0.80 -42.65 -26.92
N ASN A 258 1.05 -42.59 -28.23
CA ASN A 258 1.14 -41.42 -29.09
C ASN A 258 -0.11 -40.53 -29.10
N GLY A 259 0.10 -39.25 -29.41
CA GLY A 259 -0.95 -38.33 -29.84
C GLY A 259 -0.36 -37.04 -30.42
N GLU A 260 0.13 -37.12 -31.67
CA GLU A 260 0.42 -35.96 -32.53
C GLU A 260 -0.86 -35.13 -32.75
N GLY A 261 -0.70 -33.81 -32.77
CA GLY A 261 -1.77 -32.83 -32.92
C GLY A 261 -1.23 -31.44 -33.19
N ASP A 262 -0.55 -31.34 -34.33
CA ASP A 262 -0.27 -30.17 -35.15
C ASP A 262 -1.48 -29.22 -35.27
N GLY A 263 -1.30 -27.99 -34.78
CA GLY A 263 -2.25 -26.89 -34.87
C GLY A 263 -1.53 -25.57 -35.14
N GLU A 264 -1.42 -25.26 -36.43
CA GLU A 264 -0.92 -24.03 -37.06
C GLU A 264 -1.62 -22.78 -36.47
N PHE A 265 -0.87 -21.92 -35.76
CA PHE A 265 -1.32 -20.59 -35.36
C PHE A 265 -0.89 -19.57 -36.41
N ASP A 266 -1.85 -19.20 -37.25
CA ASP A 266 -1.75 -18.15 -38.26
C ASP A 266 -1.70 -16.78 -37.58
N ILE A 267 -0.56 -16.10 -37.74
CA ILE A 267 -0.28 -14.74 -37.29
C ILE A 267 -0.59 -13.75 -38.42
N THR A 268 -1.86 -13.60 -38.80
CA THR A 268 -2.28 -12.48 -39.65
C THR A 268 -3.79 -12.22 -39.59
N ASP A 269 -4.25 -11.40 -38.65
CA ASP A 269 -5.31 -10.39 -38.89
C ASP A 269 -5.53 -9.52 -37.63
N ARG A 270 -5.92 -8.25 -37.63
CA ARG A 270 -5.65 -7.03 -38.42
C ARG A 270 -6.60 -5.96 -37.82
N LEU A 271 -6.06 -4.75 -37.60
CA LEU A 271 -6.70 -3.41 -37.57
C LEU A 271 -7.91 -3.16 -36.65
#